data_AF-A0A523HNC8-F1
#
_entry.id   AF-A0A523HNC8-F1
#
_cell.length_a   1.000
_cell.length_b   1.000
_cell.length_c   1.000
_cell.angle_alpha   90.00
_cell.angle_beta   90.00
_cell.angle_gamma   90.00
#
_symmetry.space_group_name_H-M   'P 1'
#
loop_
_entity.id
_entity.type
_entity.pdbx_description
1 polymer ?
#
loop_
_entity_poly.entity_id
_entity_poly.type
_entity_poly.pdbx_seq_one_letter_code
_entity_poly.pdbx_strand_id
1 'polypeptide(L)'
;MTPQARTITELLAAAGAQRFLEAPLTQDLGLSEGLPFPFLALVGQSEMKLALLLSLINPNVDGVLLIGNRGTGKSTAVRSLIDLLPDVDRSLCTYGCLPEDIETGGIDEVCPDCARKYGEGESLVYRDPVQLIELPLNSRLEDVIGGLNSR
;
A
#
# COMPACT_ATOMS: atom_id res chain seq x y z
N MET A 1 28.44 -24.09 21.30
CA MET A 1 28.01 -25.31 20.57
C MET A 1 26.85 -24.91 19.69
N THR A 2 27.10 -24.68 18.40
CA THR A 2 26.08 -24.27 17.44
C THR A 2 25.14 -25.45 17.15
N PRO A 3 23.82 -25.29 17.23
CA PRO A 3 22.89 -26.35 16.87
C PRO A 3 23.00 -26.63 15.36
N GLN A 4 23.34 -27.87 14.99
CA GLN A 4 23.26 -28.33 13.59
C GLN A 4 21.78 -28.46 13.23
N ALA A 5 21.24 -27.50 12.49
CA ALA A 5 19.93 -27.65 11.85
C ALA A 5 20.01 -28.81 10.82
N ARG A 6 19.14 -29.80 10.99
CA ARG A 6 19.06 -31.01 10.14
C ARG A 6 18.08 -30.85 8.99
N THR A 7 17.21 -29.85 9.07
CA THR A 7 16.23 -29.53 8.02
C THR A 7 16.26 -28.04 7.69
N ILE A 8 15.89 -27.69 6.44
CA ILE A 8 15.77 -26.28 6.01
C ILE A 8 14.80 -25.52 6.91
N THR A 9 13.72 -26.16 7.36
CA THR A 9 12.72 -25.57 8.27
C THR A 9 13.32 -25.18 9.62
N GLU A 10 14.19 -26.02 10.19
CA GLU A 10 14.91 -25.70 11.44
C GLU A 10 15.87 -24.51 11.27
N LEU A 11 16.51 -24.43 10.10
CA LEU A 11 17.44 -23.35 9.79
C LEU A 11 16.70 -22.01 9.59
N LEU A 12 15.54 -22.03 8.93
CA LEU A 12 14.67 -20.87 8.78
C LEU A 12 14.07 -20.42 10.12
N ALA A 13 13.68 -21.35 10.99
CA ALA A 13 13.17 -21.03 12.32
C ALA A 13 14.23 -20.38 13.22
N ALA A 14 15.48 -20.86 13.18
CA ALA A 14 16.59 -20.29 13.95
C ALA A 14 17.08 -18.93 13.41
N ALA A 15 16.82 -18.62 12.13
CA ALA A 15 17.23 -17.38 11.47
C ALA A 15 16.18 -16.24 11.57
N GLY A 16 15.11 -16.41 12.36
CA GLY A 16 14.08 -15.39 12.55
C GLY A 16 13.02 -15.32 11.44
N ALA A 17 12.90 -16.36 10.60
CA ALA A 17 11.91 -16.41 9.52
C ALA A 17 10.49 -16.83 9.98
N GLN A 18 10.21 -16.81 11.29
CA GLN A 18 8.91 -17.23 11.84
C GLN A 18 7.74 -16.48 11.22
N ARG A 19 7.89 -15.17 10.97
CA ARG A 19 6.87 -14.35 10.30
C ARG A 19 6.51 -14.84 8.89
N PHE A 20 7.43 -15.50 8.17
CA PHE A 20 7.16 -16.08 6.86
C PHE A 20 6.55 -17.49 6.94
N LEU A 21 6.88 -18.26 7.98
CA LEU A 21 6.33 -19.61 8.21
C LEU A 21 4.90 -19.57 8.76
N GLU A 22 4.57 -18.53 9.52
CA GLU A 22 3.25 -18.31 10.13
C GLU A 22 2.33 -17.41 9.29
N ALA A 23 2.81 -16.92 8.15
CA ALA A 23 1.97 -16.19 7.22
C ALA A 23 0.79 -17.09 6.81
N PRO A 24 -0.47 -16.62 6.94
CA PRO A 24 -1.61 -17.40 6.49
C PRO A 24 -1.40 -17.74 5.01
N LEU A 25 -1.64 -19.00 4.62
CA LEU A 25 -1.73 -19.37 3.22
C LEU A 25 -2.85 -18.53 2.62
N THR A 26 -2.47 -17.51 1.86
CA THR A 26 -3.38 -16.55 1.23
C THR A 26 -4.44 -17.34 0.48
N GLN A 27 -5.69 -17.25 0.93
CA GLN A 27 -6.81 -17.82 0.19
C GLN A 27 -6.81 -17.20 -1.21
N ASP A 28 -6.94 -18.05 -2.24
CA ASP A 28 -6.98 -17.66 -3.65
C ASP A 28 -8.15 -16.69 -3.91
N LEU A 29 -7.92 -15.40 -3.68
CA LEU A 29 -8.84 -14.29 -3.96
C LEU A 29 -8.81 -13.87 -5.44
N GLY A 30 -8.15 -14.63 -6.32
CA GLY A 30 -7.92 -14.23 -7.71
C GLY A 30 -6.90 -13.08 -7.87
N LEU A 31 -6.15 -12.77 -6.79
CA LEU A 31 -5.01 -11.86 -6.83
C LEU A 31 -3.80 -12.65 -7.29
N SER A 32 -3.34 -12.46 -8.52
CA SER A 32 -2.11 -13.06 -9.04
C SER A 32 -0.83 -12.50 -8.40
N GLU A 33 -0.90 -11.89 -7.23
CA GLU A 33 0.25 -11.24 -6.61
C GLU A 33 0.72 -12.08 -5.44
N GLY A 34 1.66 -12.98 -5.74
CA GLY A 34 2.54 -13.50 -4.70
C GLY A 34 3.17 -12.33 -3.94
N LEU A 35 3.39 -12.53 -2.64
CA LEU A 35 4.01 -11.55 -1.73
C LEU A 35 5.12 -10.77 -2.46
N PRO A 36 5.04 -9.43 -2.54
CA PRO A 36 6.04 -8.65 -3.24
C PRO A 36 7.42 -8.91 -2.64
N PHE A 37 8.45 -8.89 -3.49
CA PHE A 37 9.82 -9.08 -3.02
C PHE A 37 10.19 -7.96 -2.04
N PRO A 38 10.83 -8.21 -0.89
CA PRO A 38 11.06 -7.16 0.11
C PRO A 38 11.94 -6.01 -0.42
N PHE A 39 11.52 -4.75 -0.23
CA PHE A 39 12.25 -3.57 -0.75
C PHE A 39 13.70 -3.51 -0.25
N LEU A 40 13.91 -3.85 1.03
CA LEU A 40 15.24 -3.85 1.65
C LEU A 40 16.15 -4.96 1.12
N ALA A 41 15.59 -6.03 0.53
CA ALA A 41 16.36 -7.11 -0.07
C ALA A 41 16.84 -6.77 -1.49
N LEU A 42 16.43 -5.64 -2.07
CA LEU A 42 16.91 -5.18 -3.38
C LEU A 42 18.39 -4.79 -3.31
N VAL A 43 19.23 -5.58 -3.99
CA VAL A 43 20.68 -5.37 -4.04
C VAL A 43 21.02 -4.23 -5.01
N GLY A 44 21.92 -3.34 -4.59
CA GLY A 44 22.36 -2.20 -5.41
C GLY A 44 21.27 -1.13 -5.60
N GLN A 45 21.28 -0.46 -6.77
CA GLN A 45 20.26 0.51 -7.19
C GLN A 45 19.97 1.62 -6.15
N SER A 46 21.02 2.18 -5.55
CA SER A 46 20.92 3.19 -4.47
C SER A 46 20.14 4.42 -4.91
N GLU A 47 20.38 4.92 -6.11
CA GLU A 47 19.69 6.10 -6.66
C GLU A 47 18.19 5.85 -6.83
N MET A 48 17.80 4.71 -7.40
CA MET A 48 16.39 4.33 -7.55
C MET A 48 15.70 4.18 -6.19
N LYS A 49 16.33 3.49 -5.23
CA LYS A 49 15.77 3.33 -3.88
C LYS A 49 15.62 4.67 -3.18
N LEU A 50 16.60 5.55 -3.29
CA LEU A 50 16.54 6.88 -2.70
C LEU A 50 15.40 7.71 -3.31
N ALA A 51 15.28 7.73 -4.64
CA ALA A 51 14.21 8.47 -5.32
C ALA A 51 12.82 7.99 -4.87
N LEU A 52 12.61 6.66 -4.81
CA LEU A 52 11.34 6.07 -4.37
C LEU A 52 11.03 6.37 -2.90
N LEU A 53 12.03 6.30 -2.00
CA LEU A 53 11.83 6.66 -0.59
C LEU A 53 11.52 8.15 -0.43
N LEU A 54 12.19 9.02 -1.19
CA LEU A 54 11.92 10.45 -1.16
C LEU A 54 10.50 10.78 -1.65
N SER A 55 9.98 10.07 -2.65
CA SER A 55 8.59 10.25 -3.07
C SER A 55 7.57 9.82 -2.02
N LEU A 56 7.93 8.93 -1.09
CA LEU A 56 7.05 8.57 0.03
C LEU A 56 7.12 9.57 1.18
N ILE A 57 8.28 10.19 1.40
CA ILE A 57 8.52 11.08 2.55
C ILE A 57 8.06 12.52 2.25
N ASN A 58 8.29 13.00 1.02
CA ASN A 58 8.06 14.39 0.66
C ASN A 58 6.94 14.51 -0.38
N PRO A 59 5.74 14.98 -0.01
CA PRO A 59 4.62 15.12 -0.93
C PRO A 59 4.86 16.15 -2.04
N ASN A 60 5.88 17.02 -1.92
CA ASN A 60 6.26 17.94 -3.00
C ASN A 60 7.05 17.26 -4.14
N VAL A 61 7.35 15.97 -4.01
CA VAL A 61 7.94 15.17 -5.09
C VAL A 61 6.79 14.58 -5.89
N ASP A 62 6.34 15.28 -6.93
CA ASP A 62 5.15 14.92 -7.74
C ASP A 62 5.24 13.55 -8.43
N GLY A 63 6.44 13.00 -8.60
CA GLY A 63 6.62 11.65 -9.15
C GLY A 63 8.07 11.29 -9.46
N VAL A 64 8.29 10.00 -9.74
CA VAL A 64 9.61 9.44 -10.07
C VAL A 64 9.55 8.72 -11.41
N LEU A 65 10.36 9.15 -12.38
CA LEU A 65 10.48 8.48 -13.67
C LEU A 65 11.62 7.44 -13.63
N LEU A 66 11.26 6.16 -13.67
CA LEU A 66 12.23 5.06 -13.67
C LEU A 66 12.62 4.63 -15.10
N ILE A 67 13.83 4.97 -15.54
CA ILE A 67 14.36 4.61 -16.87
C ILE A 67 15.39 3.49 -16.76
N GLY A 68 15.36 2.53 -17.67
CA GLY A 68 16.46 1.58 -17.87
C GLY A 68 16.06 0.34 -18.66
N ASN A 69 17.01 -0.59 -18.82
CA ASN A 69 16.80 -1.82 -19.58
C ASN A 69 15.74 -2.74 -18.97
N ARG A 70 15.17 -3.66 -19.78
CA ARG A 70 14.32 -4.74 -19.26
C ARG A 70 15.13 -5.63 -18.32
N GLY A 71 14.49 -6.14 -17.27
CA GLY A 71 15.12 -7.05 -16.31
C GLY A 71 15.86 -6.38 -15.15
N THR A 72 15.86 -5.05 -15.01
CA THR A 72 16.51 -4.37 -13.87
C THR A 72 15.65 -4.32 -12.60
N GLY A 73 14.46 -4.94 -12.59
CA GLY A 73 13.58 -4.98 -11.42
C GLY A 73 12.84 -3.67 -11.09
N LYS A 74 12.64 -2.76 -12.06
CA LYS A 74 11.92 -1.48 -11.86
C LYS A 74 10.54 -1.67 -11.24
N SER A 75 9.69 -2.51 -11.86
CA SER A 75 8.34 -2.78 -11.37
C SER A 75 8.36 -3.56 -10.05
N THR A 76 9.32 -4.47 -9.87
CA THR A 76 9.54 -5.17 -8.60
C THR A 76 9.85 -4.20 -7.47
N ALA A 77 10.68 -3.18 -7.72
CA ALA A 77 11.02 -2.16 -6.73
C ALA A 77 9.81 -1.32 -6.32
N VAL A 78 8.96 -0.93 -7.28
CA VAL A 78 7.72 -0.19 -6.97
C VAL A 78 6.76 -1.05 -6.15
N ARG A 79 6.49 -2.30 -6.57
CA ARG A 79 5.60 -3.23 -5.84
C ARG A 79 6.08 -3.52 -4.41
N SER A 80 7.40 -3.57 -4.21
CA SER A 80 7.99 -3.81 -2.90
C SER A 80 7.81 -2.69 -1.87
N LEU A 81 7.38 -1.48 -2.30
CA LEU A 81 7.17 -0.35 -1.39
C LEU A 81 5.94 -0.52 -0.51
N ILE A 82 4.95 -1.30 -0.94
CA ILE A 82 3.68 -1.49 -0.21
C ILE A 82 3.96 -1.96 1.22
N ASP A 83 4.90 -2.89 1.39
CA ASP A 83 5.28 -3.47 2.68
C ASP A 83 5.94 -2.47 3.65
N LEU A 84 6.40 -1.31 3.15
CA LEU A 84 7.01 -0.26 3.97
C LEU A 84 6.00 0.79 4.44
N LEU A 85 4.83 0.85 3.81
CA LEU A 85 3.83 1.85 4.11
C LEU A 85 2.98 1.42 5.33
N PRO A 86 2.56 2.37 6.18
CA PRO A 86 1.65 2.07 7.27
C PRO A 86 0.27 1.73 6.73
N ASP A 87 -0.51 1.01 7.53
CA ASP A 87 -1.94 0.87 7.27
C ASP A 87 -2.61 2.26 7.29
N VAL A 88 -3.60 2.42 6.41
CA VAL A 88 -4.37 3.65 6.26
C VAL A 88 -5.83 3.41 6.64
N ASP A 89 -6.49 4.45 7.12
CA ASP A 89 -7.92 4.39 7.42
C ASP A 89 -8.71 4.48 6.10
N ARG A 90 -9.53 3.47 5.85
CA ARG A 90 -10.45 3.39 4.71
C ARG A 90 -11.88 3.54 5.20
N SER A 91 -12.69 4.31 4.47
CA SER A 91 -14.09 4.51 4.81
C SER A 91 -14.92 3.23 4.64
N LEU A 92 -15.83 2.96 5.58
CA LEU A 92 -16.87 1.93 5.47
C LEU A 92 -18.07 2.40 4.62
N CYS A 93 -18.08 3.64 4.18
CA CYS A 93 -19.16 4.25 3.41
C CYS A 93 -18.90 4.14 1.92
N THR A 94 -19.94 3.83 1.13
CA THR A 94 -19.86 3.84 -0.34
C THR A 94 -19.45 5.20 -0.90
N TYR A 95 -19.78 6.28 -0.19
CA TYR A 95 -19.47 7.66 -0.60
C TYR A 95 -18.09 8.14 -0.17
N GLY A 96 -17.32 7.33 0.59
CA GLY A 96 -15.98 7.71 1.01
C GLY A 96 -15.89 8.61 2.24
N CYS A 97 -16.98 8.84 2.98
CA CYS A 97 -17.00 9.75 4.13
C CYS A 97 -16.01 9.34 5.22
N LEU A 98 -15.12 10.25 5.61
CA LEU A 98 -14.14 10.09 6.68
C LEU A 98 -14.49 10.94 7.91
N PRO A 99 -13.98 10.57 9.10
CA PRO A 99 -14.13 11.41 10.29
C PRO A 99 -13.54 12.82 10.12
N GLU A 100 -12.45 12.95 9.36
CA GLU A 100 -11.78 14.24 9.07
C GLU A 100 -12.69 15.23 8.32
N ASP A 101 -13.62 14.73 7.50
CA ASP A 101 -14.61 15.55 6.78
C ASP A 101 -15.55 16.25 7.78
N ILE A 102 -15.93 15.53 8.85
CA ILE A 102 -16.78 16.07 9.92
C ILE A 102 -16.02 17.09 10.76
N GLU A 103 -14.74 16.82 11.06
CA GLU A 103 -13.89 17.72 11.83
C GLU A 103 -13.65 19.05 11.11
N THR A 104 -13.59 19.02 9.78
CA THR A 104 -13.32 20.20 8.95
C THR A 104 -14.58 20.95 8.54
N GLY A 105 -15.62 20.23 8.08
CA GLY A 105 -16.83 20.79 7.48
C GLY A 105 -18.09 20.69 8.35
N GLY A 106 -18.04 19.99 9.49
CA GLY A 106 -19.18 19.71 10.34
C GLY A 106 -20.01 18.51 9.87
N ILE A 107 -21.10 18.24 10.58
CA ILE A 107 -21.88 17.01 10.41
C ILE A 107 -22.63 16.92 9.07
N ASP A 108 -22.83 18.06 8.41
CA ASP A 108 -23.54 18.16 7.13
C ASP A 108 -22.67 17.80 5.92
N GLU A 109 -21.34 17.69 6.11
CA GLU A 109 -20.39 17.35 5.02
C GLU A 109 -20.35 15.85 4.71
N VAL A 110 -20.90 15.02 5.61
CA VAL A 110 -21.00 13.57 5.43
C VAL A 110 -22.43 13.14 5.13
N CYS A 111 -22.59 11.93 4.59
CA CYS A 111 -23.93 11.41 4.34
C CYS A 111 -24.73 11.22 5.65
N PRO A 112 -26.08 11.29 5.61
CA PRO A 112 -26.92 11.17 6.81
C PRO A 112 -26.66 9.91 7.65
N ASP A 113 -26.33 8.81 6.99
CA ASP A 113 -26.00 7.55 7.67
C ASP A 113 -24.69 7.65 8.45
N CYS A 114 -23.66 8.31 7.90
CA CYS A 114 -22.38 8.51 8.57
C CYS A 114 -22.50 9.54 9.70
N ALA A 115 -23.27 10.61 9.50
CA ALA A 115 -23.60 11.58 10.55
C ALA A 115 -24.23 10.89 11.78
N ARG A 116 -25.22 10.01 11.55
CA ARG A 116 -25.86 9.23 12.61
C ARG A 116 -24.87 8.30 13.32
N LYS A 117 -24.12 7.51 12.55
CA LYS A 117 -23.11 6.57 13.09
C LYS A 117 -22.05 7.28 13.94
N TYR A 118 -21.58 8.44 13.48
CA TYR A 118 -20.64 9.26 14.23
C TYR A 118 -21.24 9.77 15.55
N GLY A 119 -22.50 10.23 15.53
CA GLY A 119 -23.23 10.64 16.75
C GLY A 119 -23.48 9.49 17.74
N GLU A 120 -23.55 8.25 17.25
CA GLU A 120 -23.67 7.02 18.05
C GLU A 120 -22.31 6.49 18.54
N GLY A 121 -21.19 7.09 18.10
CA GLY A 121 -19.83 6.65 18.44
C GLY A 121 -19.36 5.40 17.70
N GLU A 122 -20.01 5.06 16.57
CA GLU A 122 -19.57 3.96 15.71
C GLU A 122 -18.37 4.39 14.84
N SER A 123 -17.45 3.45 14.58
CA SER A 123 -16.34 3.72 13.65
C SER A 123 -16.86 3.87 12.22
N LEU A 124 -16.43 4.94 11.55
CA LEU A 124 -16.67 5.14 10.11
C LEU A 124 -15.58 4.50 9.24
N VAL A 125 -14.49 4.03 9.85
CA VAL A 125 -13.30 3.55 9.15
C VAL A 125 -12.85 2.17 9.62
N TYR A 126 -12.08 1.50 8.77
CA TYR A 126 -11.30 0.33 9.09
C TYR A 126 -9.86 0.52 8.58
N ARG A 127 -8.90 -0.20 9.17
CA ARG A 127 -7.50 -0.15 8.75
C ARG A 127 -7.23 -1.16 7.63
N ASP A 128 -6.55 -0.70 6.59
CA ASP A 128 -6.19 -1.50 5.42
C ASP A 128 -4.78 -1.11 4.96
N PRO A 129 -3.92 -2.04 4.51
CA PRO A 129 -2.66 -1.70 3.89
C PRO A 129 -2.86 -0.82 2.65
N VAL A 130 -1.84 -0.02 2.33
CA VAL A 130 -1.84 0.78 1.11
C VAL A 130 -1.92 -0.13 -0.11
N GLN A 131 -2.76 0.25 -1.08
CA GLN A 131 -2.90 -0.48 -2.33
C GLN A 131 -2.08 0.18 -3.43
N LEU A 132 -1.30 -0.63 -4.16
CA LEU A 132 -0.72 -0.20 -5.42
C LEU A 132 -1.75 -0.31 -6.53
N ILE A 133 -1.96 0.79 -7.25
CA ILE A 133 -2.87 0.84 -8.40
C ILE A 133 -2.04 1.01 -9.66
N GLU A 134 -2.12 0.03 -10.55
CA GLU A 134 -1.49 0.09 -11.86
C GLU A 134 -2.43 0.73 -12.88
N LEU A 135 -2.00 1.86 -13.44
CA LEU A 135 -2.77 2.57 -14.45
C LEU A 135 -2.44 2.06 -15.87
N PRO A 136 -3.43 2.03 -16.78
CA PRO A 136 -3.18 1.86 -18.20
C PRO A 136 -2.15 2.85 -18.76
N LEU A 137 -1.42 2.43 -19.79
CA LEU A 137 -0.34 3.22 -20.41
C LEU A 137 -0.79 4.61 -20.92
N ASN A 138 -2.08 4.77 -21.23
CA ASN A 138 -2.65 6.00 -21.79
C ASN A 138 -3.47 6.81 -20.76
N SER A 139 -3.40 6.45 -19.48
CA SER A 139 -4.13 7.16 -18.42
C SER A 139 -3.61 8.58 -18.26
N ARG A 140 -4.54 9.54 -18.31
CA ARG A 140 -4.30 10.95 -17.99
C ARG A 140 -4.75 11.24 -16.57
N LEU A 141 -4.28 12.35 -16.00
CA LEU A 141 -4.69 12.79 -14.67
C LEU A 141 -6.22 12.89 -14.56
N GLU A 142 -6.85 13.53 -15.55
CA GLU A 142 -8.31 13.70 -15.68
C GLU A 142 -9.09 12.38 -15.66
N ASP A 143 -8.50 11.29 -16.17
CA ASP A 143 -9.11 9.96 -16.18
C ASP A 143 -9.12 9.32 -14.78
N VAL A 144 -8.21 9.77 -13.89
CA VAL A 144 -7.99 9.20 -12.55
C VAL A 144 -8.68 10.03 -11.47
N ILE A 145 -8.52 11.34 -11.49
CA ILE A 145 -9.12 12.24 -10.48
C ILE A 145 -10.56 12.61 -10.81
N GLY A 146 -11.01 12.33 -12.03
CA GLY A 146 -12.27 12.82 -12.58
C GLY A 146 -12.11 14.25 -13.10
N GLY A 147 -12.32 14.44 -14.40
CA GLY A 147 -12.36 15.76 -15.02
C GLY A 147 -13.67 16.51 -14.73
N LEU A 148 -13.58 17.83 -14.59
CA LEU A 148 -14.77 18.69 -14.56
C LEU A 148 -15.39 18.74 -15.95
N ASN A 149 -16.57 18.13 -16.13
CA ASN A 149 -17.36 18.31 -17.33
C ASN A 149 -17.95 19.73 -17.33
N SER A 150 -17.39 20.64 -18.13
CA SER A 150 -17.84 22.03 -18.25
C SER A 150 -19.05 22.21 -19.19
N ARG A 151 -19.98 21.25 -19.22
CA ARG A 151 -21.18 21.31 -20.07
C ARG A 151 -22.42 21.65 -19.26
#